data_AF-A0A293LLG5-F1
#
_entry.id   AF-A0A293LLG5-F1
#
_cell.length_a   1.000
_cell.length_b   1.000
_cell.length_c   1.000
_cell.angle_alpha   90.00
_cell.angle_beta   90.00
_cell.angle_gamma   90.00
#
_symmetry.space_group_name_H-M   'P 1'
#
loop_
_entity.id
_entity.type
_entity.pdbx_description
1 polymer ?
#
loop_
_entity_poly.entity_id
_entity_poly.type
_entity_poly.pdbx_seq_one_letter_code
_entity_poly.pdbx_strand_id
1 'polypeptide(L)'
;MMLIDGEGEVYFLDRDNCVFQVRYMMLIDGEGEVYFLDRDNCGFQVSGLSFPKRKDLMGHIQDTLVDGEMIIDKADGQDVPRYLIYDIVRFEGNEVGKTDFNVRLICISKEICEPRKQAMREGRIDRNSEPFGVRRKEFWDVTCAESLLGEKFSRNMSHEVDGLIFQPIPDAYTCGRTINVLKWKPPHLNSIDFRLKIVKEVRLKIVKEGGLGMLTKSMGHLYVGAYEKPISTIKVTKPIKALDNKIIECKYEGGQWVLLRERTDKSFPNSYNTAMGVMKSIMHPVTKEILLGFIREHRWQNPQKRPASLDRDLMPPPKMSR
;
A
#
# COMPACT_ATOMS: atom_id res chain seq x y z
N MET A 1 -6.94 -7.06 -14.29
CA MET A 1 -6.53 -8.44 -14.62
C MET A 1 -5.49 -8.82 -13.59
N MET A 2 -5.97 -9.13 -12.38
CA MET A 2 -5.20 -9.87 -11.38
C MET A 2 -5.55 -11.33 -11.66
N LEU A 3 -4.80 -11.93 -12.57
CA LEU A 3 -4.68 -13.38 -12.61
C LEU A 3 -3.55 -13.67 -11.63
N ILE A 4 -3.89 -14.24 -10.48
CA ILE A 4 -2.90 -14.86 -9.60
C ILE A 4 -2.54 -16.16 -10.33
N ASP A 5 -1.66 -16.02 -11.31
CA ASP A 5 -1.04 -17.12 -12.02
C ASP A 5 0.18 -17.56 -11.20
N GLY A 6 0.28 -18.85 -10.95
CA GLY A 6 1.33 -19.45 -10.13
C GLY A 6 0.82 -20.59 -9.26
N GLU A 7 0.79 -21.80 -9.82
CA GLU A 7 0.81 -23.02 -9.02
C GLU A 7 2.04 -22.97 -8.08
N GLY A 8 1.83 -22.70 -6.78
CA GLY A 8 2.89 -22.77 -5.77
C GLY A 8 3.24 -21.46 -5.05
N GLU A 9 2.68 -20.32 -5.45
CA GLU A 9 2.99 -19.03 -4.81
C GLU A 9 2.16 -18.81 -3.53
N VAL A 10 2.82 -18.71 -2.38
CA VAL A 10 2.17 -18.39 -1.09
C VAL A 10 2.18 -16.88 -0.91
N TYR A 11 1.03 -16.31 -0.52
CA TYR A 11 0.88 -14.89 -0.29
C TYR A 11 0.58 -14.59 1.18
N PHE A 12 1.22 -13.55 1.69
CA PHE A 12 0.74 -12.88 2.88
C PHE A 12 -0.08 -11.65 2.53
N LEU A 13 -1.03 -11.39 3.39
CA LEU A 13 -1.91 -10.24 3.35
C LEU A 13 -1.50 -9.25 4.41
N ASP A 14 -1.45 -7.99 4.01
CA ASP A 14 -1.38 -6.83 4.88
C ASP A 14 -2.52 -5.87 4.54
N ARG A 15 -2.89 -5.01 5.48
CA ARG A 15 -3.94 -3.99 5.29
C ARG A 15 -3.35 -2.62 5.05
N ASP A 16 -3.99 -1.90 4.13
CA ASP A 16 -3.68 -0.51 3.87
C ASP A 16 -4.37 0.36 4.94
N ASN A 17 -3.59 1.16 5.68
CA ASN A 17 -4.06 2.01 6.78
C ASN A 17 -4.23 3.46 6.29
N CYS A 18 -5.37 4.11 6.55
CA CYS A 18 -5.75 5.30 5.77
C CYS A 18 -6.14 6.57 6.56
N VAL A 19 -5.55 6.84 7.73
CA VAL A 19 -5.72 8.17 8.37
C VAL A 19 -4.61 9.14 7.95
N PHE A 20 -3.36 8.77 8.21
CA PHE A 20 -2.16 9.41 7.67
C PHE A 20 -1.11 8.32 7.54
N GLN A 21 -0.64 8.08 6.32
CA GLN A 21 0.36 7.06 6.02
C GLN A 21 1.39 7.69 5.09
N VAL A 22 2.63 7.80 5.56
CA VAL A 22 3.76 8.27 4.76
C VAL A 22 4.79 7.16 4.70
N ARG A 23 5.17 6.76 3.49
CA ARG A 23 6.21 5.75 3.30
C ARG A 23 7.58 6.38 3.51
N TYR A 24 8.37 5.76 4.38
CA TYR A 24 9.76 6.09 4.58
C TYR A 24 10.58 4.79 4.54
N MET A 25 11.81 4.87 4.03
CA MET A 25 12.83 3.90 4.36
C MET A 25 13.62 4.42 5.54
N MET A 26 13.97 3.55 6.49
CA MET A 26 14.80 3.91 7.64
C MET A 26 16.17 3.25 7.51
N LEU A 27 17.21 4.08 7.45
CA LEU A 27 18.59 3.67 7.57
C LEU A 27 19.00 3.78 9.05
N ILE A 28 19.54 2.70 9.59
CA ILE A 28 20.09 2.62 10.95
C ILE A 28 21.57 2.32 10.77
N ASP A 29 22.41 3.33 10.96
CA ASP A 29 23.84 3.28 10.67
C ASP A 29 24.72 3.28 11.93
N GLY A 30 24.10 3.30 13.11
CA GLY A 30 24.79 3.28 14.39
C GLY A 30 23.97 3.94 15.49
N GLU A 31 24.56 4.06 16.68
CA GLU A 31 23.93 4.76 17.79
C GLU A 31 23.80 6.26 17.49
N GLY A 32 22.58 6.80 17.56
CA GLY A 32 22.29 8.20 17.20
C GLY A 32 22.24 8.48 15.69
N GLU A 33 22.62 7.51 14.87
CA GLU A 33 22.71 7.60 13.41
C GLU A 33 21.52 6.88 12.75
N VAL A 34 20.34 7.47 12.88
CA VAL A 34 19.10 6.96 12.29
C VAL A 34 18.55 7.99 11.33
N TYR A 35 18.22 7.56 10.10
CA TYR A 35 17.78 8.44 9.03
C TYR A 35 16.51 7.90 8.36
N PHE A 36 15.56 8.78 8.10
CA PHE A 36 14.46 8.51 7.19
C PHE A 36 14.74 9.04 5.79
N LEU A 37 14.34 8.26 4.79
CA LEU A 37 14.37 8.63 3.37
C LEU A 37 12.94 8.56 2.83
N ASP A 38 12.46 9.66 2.27
CA ASP A 38 11.15 9.69 1.61
C ASP A 38 11.22 9.30 0.12
N ARG A 39 10.08 9.41 -0.57
CA ARG A 39 9.97 9.08 -2.01
C ARG A 39 10.69 10.07 -2.92
N ASP A 40 10.92 11.29 -2.44
CA ASP A 40 11.65 12.33 -3.17
C ASP A 40 13.16 12.28 -2.83
N ASN A 41 13.60 11.22 -2.15
CA ASN A 41 14.97 10.98 -1.71
C ASN A 41 15.52 12.06 -0.77
N CYS A 42 14.63 12.70 0.00
CA CYS A 42 15.01 13.61 1.06
C CYS A 42 15.31 12.82 2.34
N GLY A 43 16.47 13.10 2.92
CA GLY A 43 16.98 12.46 4.14
C GLY A 43 16.71 13.31 5.39
N PHE A 44 16.20 12.69 6.44
CA PHE A 44 15.91 13.33 7.73
C PHE A 44 16.53 12.51 8.86
N GLN A 45 17.39 13.12 9.69
CA GLN A 45 17.91 12.43 10.88
C GLN A 45 16.82 12.34 11.96
N VAL A 46 16.70 11.17 12.58
CA VAL A 46 15.79 10.90 13.69
C VAL A 46 16.62 10.70 14.95
N SER A 47 16.44 11.59 15.93
CA SER A 47 17.10 11.49 17.23
C SER A 47 16.22 10.79 18.26
N GLY A 48 16.84 10.21 19.30
CA GLY A 48 16.11 9.62 20.42
C GLY A 48 15.51 8.23 20.17
N LEU A 49 15.97 7.53 19.12
CA LEU A 49 15.68 6.12 18.92
C LEU A 49 16.91 5.27 19.21
N SER A 50 16.69 4.12 19.85
CA SER A 50 17.72 3.12 20.07
C SER A 50 17.31 1.77 19.48
N PHE A 51 18.28 1.09 18.88
CA PHE A 51 18.16 -0.24 18.27
C PHE A 51 19.27 -1.17 18.80
N PRO A 52 19.07 -1.76 20.00
CA PRO A 52 20.05 -2.63 20.62
C PRO A 52 20.19 -3.94 19.85
N LYS A 53 21.41 -4.50 19.82
CA LYS A 53 21.63 -5.82 19.22
C LYS A 53 20.96 -6.92 20.04
N ARG A 54 20.50 -7.97 19.37
CA ARG A 54 19.89 -9.14 20.01
C ARG A 54 20.85 -9.88 20.94
N LYS A 55 22.12 -10.03 20.53
CA LYS A 55 23.13 -10.83 21.25
C LYS A 55 24.08 -9.99 22.11
N ASP A 56 24.08 -8.68 21.92
CA ASP A 56 24.91 -7.73 22.66
C ASP A 56 24.02 -6.60 23.15
N LEU A 57 23.77 -6.58 24.46
CA LEU A 57 22.81 -5.66 25.07
C LEU A 57 23.30 -4.20 25.07
N MET A 58 24.61 -3.99 24.96
CA MET A 58 25.25 -2.67 24.92
C MET A 58 25.56 -2.22 23.50
N GLY A 59 25.60 -3.16 22.54
CA GLY A 59 25.77 -2.87 21.14
C GLY A 59 24.52 -2.30 20.48
N HIS A 60 24.72 -1.47 19.46
CA HIS A 60 23.68 -0.93 18.60
C HIS A 60 23.82 -1.51 17.19
N ILE A 61 22.72 -1.84 16.51
CA ILE A 61 22.79 -2.28 15.11
C ILE A 61 23.26 -1.13 14.21
N GLN A 62 23.87 -1.49 13.08
CA GLN A 62 24.38 -0.57 12.06
C GLN A 62 24.13 -1.17 10.68
N ASP A 63 24.48 -0.45 9.60
CA ASP A 63 24.40 -0.94 8.21
C ASP A 63 23.06 -1.63 7.89
N THR A 64 21.95 -1.10 8.42
CA THR A 64 20.62 -1.72 8.36
C THR A 64 19.63 -0.80 7.67
N LEU A 65 18.94 -1.32 6.65
CA LEU A 65 17.96 -0.56 5.87
C LEU A 65 16.62 -1.29 5.88
N VAL A 66 15.60 -0.65 6.44
CA VAL A 66 14.23 -1.17 6.53
C VAL A 66 13.25 -0.31 5.76
N ASP A 67 12.18 -0.92 5.25
CA ASP A 67 11.11 -0.26 4.51
C ASP A 67 9.82 -0.30 5.32
N GLY A 68 9.14 0.84 5.42
CA GLY A 68 8.03 1.00 6.34
C GLY A 68 7.13 2.19 6.06
N GLU A 69 6.14 2.34 6.92
CA GLU A 69 5.18 3.43 6.90
C GLU A 69 5.11 4.11 8.27
N MET A 70 5.16 5.44 8.26
CA MET A 70 4.80 6.24 9.42
C MET A 70 3.27 6.41 9.44
N ILE A 71 2.66 6.03 10.55
CA ILE A 71 1.23 6.20 10.81
C ILE A 71 1.00 7.01 12.08
N ILE A 72 -0.15 7.65 12.16
CA ILE A 72 -0.67 8.23 13.40
C ILE A 72 -1.81 7.35 13.88
N ASP A 73 -1.58 6.64 14.98
CA ASP A 73 -2.56 5.77 15.61
C ASP A 73 -3.32 6.53 16.71
N LYS A 74 -4.61 6.25 16.90
CA LYS A 74 -5.41 6.86 17.95
C LYS A 74 -5.57 5.86 19.10
N ALA A 75 -4.74 6.00 20.12
CA ALA A 75 -4.82 5.20 21.33
C ALA A 75 -5.37 6.07 22.47
N ASP A 76 -6.48 5.66 23.09
CA ASP A 76 -7.11 6.36 24.22
C ASP A 76 -7.41 7.86 23.95
N GLY A 77 -7.74 8.19 22.70
CA GLY A 77 -8.03 9.57 22.27
C GLY A 77 -6.80 10.44 22.01
N GLN A 78 -5.58 9.89 22.14
CA GLN A 78 -4.33 10.58 21.81
C GLN A 78 -3.74 10.06 20.49
N ASP A 79 -3.19 11.00 19.71
CA ASP A 79 -2.45 10.70 18.48
C ASP A 79 -1.04 10.22 18.83
N VAL A 80 -0.78 8.94 18.60
CA VAL A 80 0.51 8.29 18.86
C VAL A 80 1.18 7.92 17.54
N PRO A 81 2.29 8.58 17.17
CA PRO A 81 3.01 8.23 15.96
C PRO A 81 3.68 6.86 16.10
N ARG A 82 3.60 6.06 15.04
CA ARG A 82 4.24 4.75 14.94
C ARG A 82 4.86 4.53 13.57
N TYR A 83 6.05 3.97 13.55
CA TYR A 83 6.68 3.48 12.34
C TYR A 83 6.48 1.96 12.24
N LEU A 84 5.74 1.53 11.22
CA LEU A 84 5.47 0.13 10.93
C LEU A 84 6.44 -0.36 9.85
N ILE A 85 7.39 -1.20 10.26
CA ILE A 85 8.33 -1.87 9.35
C ILE A 85 7.60 -3.06 8.71
N TYR A 86 7.47 -3.04 7.39
CA TYR A 86 6.85 -4.13 6.65
C TYR A 86 7.86 -4.95 5.83
N ASP A 87 9.07 -4.41 5.57
CA ASP A 87 10.13 -5.13 4.87
C ASP A 87 11.54 -4.69 5.31
N ILE A 88 12.56 -5.48 4.95
CA ILE A 88 13.98 -5.22 5.24
C ILE A 88 14.83 -5.53 4.02
N VAL A 89 15.73 -4.61 3.68
CA VAL A 89 16.62 -4.70 2.52
C VAL A 89 18.00 -5.19 2.93
N ARG A 90 18.52 -4.69 4.06
CA ARG A 90 19.85 -5.03 4.57
C ARG A 90 19.84 -5.02 6.09
N PHE A 91 20.60 -5.93 6.70
CA PHE A 91 20.76 -6.03 8.16
C PHE A 91 22.23 -6.27 8.52
N GLU A 92 22.85 -5.33 9.24
CA GLU A 92 24.27 -5.36 9.62
C GLU A 92 25.19 -5.74 8.45
N GLY A 93 25.00 -5.07 7.30
CA GLY A 93 25.76 -5.32 6.07
C GLY A 93 25.30 -6.52 5.25
N ASN A 94 24.50 -7.44 5.82
CA ASN A 94 24.03 -8.65 5.14
C ASN A 94 22.85 -8.36 4.21
N GLU A 95 22.89 -8.92 3.00
CA GLU A 95 21.88 -8.74 1.96
C GLU A 95 20.60 -9.56 2.20
N VAL A 96 19.96 -9.35 3.35
CA VAL A 96 18.71 -10.01 3.76
C VAL A 96 17.58 -9.77 2.75
N GLY A 97 17.60 -8.66 2.01
CA GLY A 97 16.68 -8.40 0.90
C GLY A 97 16.68 -9.47 -0.18
N LYS A 98 17.74 -10.27 -0.33
CA LYS A 98 17.83 -11.35 -1.34
C LYS A 98 17.19 -12.67 -0.90
N THR A 99 16.71 -12.77 0.34
CA THR A 99 16.04 -13.97 0.85
C THR A 99 14.53 -13.91 0.63
N ASP A 100 13.84 -15.02 0.89
CA ASP A 100 12.39 -15.06 0.93
C ASP A 100 11.82 -14.07 1.95
N PHE A 101 10.59 -13.61 1.71
CA PHE A 101 9.90 -12.64 2.54
C PHE A 101 9.67 -13.14 3.97
N ASN A 102 9.51 -14.45 4.19
CA ASN A 102 9.34 -15.02 5.52
C ASN A 102 10.60 -14.82 6.38
N VAL A 103 11.77 -15.10 5.82
CA VAL A 103 13.06 -14.84 6.49
C VAL A 103 13.25 -13.35 6.77
N ARG A 104 12.87 -12.48 5.83
CA ARG A 104 12.89 -11.02 6.02
C ARG A 104 12.01 -10.58 7.18
N LEU A 105 10.77 -11.08 7.27
CA LEU A 105 9.87 -10.82 8.41
C LEU A 105 10.39 -11.35 9.74
N ILE A 106 10.98 -12.55 9.75
CA ILE A 106 11.60 -13.12 10.96
C ILE A 106 12.77 -12.26 11.42
N CYS A 107 13.60 -11.76 10.49
CA CYS A 107 14.70 -10.85 10.79
C CYS A 107 14.19 -9.56 11.46
N ILE A 108 13.17 -8.91 10.90
CA ILE A 108 12.55 -7.71 11.51
C ILE A 108 12.03 -8.00 12.93
N SER A 109 11.38 -9.15 13.13
CA SER A 109 10.86 -9.52 14.45
C SER A 109 11.99 -9.74 15.46
N LYS A 110 12.92 -10.64 15.15
CA LYS A 110 13.91 -11.16 16.10
C LYS A 110 15.10 -10.24 16.32
N GLU A 111 15.48 -9.47 15.31
CA GLU A 111 16.70 -8.65 15.35
C GLU A 111 16.42 -7.17 15.59
N ILE A 112 15.20 -6.68 15.32
CA ILE A 112 14.84 -5.27 15.51
C ILE A 112 13.76 -5.10 16.58
N CYS A 113 12.60 -5.74 16.42
CA CYS A 113 11.46 -5.48 17.29
C CYS A 113 11.59 -6.12 18.68
N GLU A 114 12.02 -7.38 18.76
CA GLU A 114 12.17 -8.12 20.01
C GLU A 114 13.27 -7.55 20.92
N PRO A 115 14.48 -7.21 20.42
CA PRO A 115 15.52 -6.59 21.25
C PRO A 115 15.07 -5.25 21.85
N ARG A 116 14.36 -4.43 21.09
CA ARG A 116 13.76 -3.18 21.60
C ARG A 116 12.72 -3.45 22.68
N LYS A 117 11.80 -4.38 22.46
CA LYS A 117 10.79 -4.78 23.48
C LYS A 117 11.46 -5.31 24.75
N GLN A 118 12.55 -6.06 24.62
CA GLN A 118 13.31 -6.53 25.76
C GLN A 118 13.98 -5.37 26.51
N ALA A 119 14.66 -4.46 25.81
CA ALA A 119 15.26 -3.28 26.41
C ALA A 119 14.24 -2.36 27.10
N MET A 120 13.02 -2.25 26.56
CA MET A 120 11.90 -1.55 27.21
C MET A 120 11.46 -2.23 28.51
N ARG A 121 11.35 -3.57 28.53
CA ARG A 121 11.00 -4.33 29.75
C ARG A 121 12.08 -4.22 30.84
N GLU A 122 13.34 -4.10 30.44
CA GLU A 122 14.49 -3.94 31.34
C GLU A 122 14.71 -2.48 31.76
N GLY A 123 13.92 -1.53 31.27
CA GLY A 123 14.06 -0.10 31.58
C GLY A 123 15.23 0.61 30.91
N ARG A 124 15.91 -0.04 29.95
CA ARG A 124 16.99 0.55 29.14
C ARG A 124 16.48 1.50 28.06
N ILE A 125 15.25 1.29 27.61
CA ILE A 125 14.55 2.20 26.69
C ILE A 125 13.28 2.68 27.38
N ASP A 126 13.14 4.00 27.55
CA ASP A 126 11.87 4.61 27.93
C ASP A 126 11.06 4.96 26.67
N ARG A 127 9.95 4.25 26.46
CA ARG A 127 9.05 4.48 25.31
C ARG A 127 8.53 5.91 25.24
N ASN A 128 8.37 6.60 26.38
CA ASN A 128 7.86 7.97 26.42
C ASN A 128 8.89 9.00 25.99
N SER A 129 10.18 8.64 26.03
CA SER A 129 11.29 9.49 25.56
C SER A 129 11.51 9.38 24.04
N GLU A 130 10.99 8.34 23.40
CA GLU A 130 11.18 8.11 21.97
C GLU A 130 10.15 8.87 21.11
N PRO A 131 10.57 9.44 19.97
CA PRO A 131 9.70 10.28 19.13
C PRO A 131 8.49 9.53 18.58
N PHE A 132 8.62 8.21 18.34
CA PHE A 132 7.54 7.36 17.84
C PHE A 132 7.82 5.89 18.15
N GLY A 133 6.77 5.07 18.09
CA GLY A 133 6.89 3.64 18.37
C GLY A 133 7.27 2.85 17.13
N VAL A 134 8.31 2.03 17.20
CA VAL A 134 8.66 1.11 16.10
C VAL A 134 7.99 -0.25 16.31
N ARG A 135 7.29 -0.75 15.28
CA ARG A 135 6.66 -2.07 15.29
C ARG A 135 6.83 -2.75 13.93
N ARG A 136 6.79 -4.07 13.91
CA ARG A 136 6.62 -4.84 12.68
C ARG A 136 5.17 -4.74 12.23
N LYS A 137 4.92 -4.51 10.94
CA LYS A 137 3.59 -4.62 10.35
C LYS A 137 3.16 -6.08 10.34
N GLU A 138 1.92 -6.33 10.76
CA GLU A 138 1.39 -7.69 10.80
C GLU A 138 1.00 -8.17 9.40
N PHE A 139 1.32 -9.43 9.13
CA PHE A 139 1.01 -10.11 7.90
C PHE A 139 0.24 -11.38 8.26
N TRP A 140 -0.80 -11.67 7.50
CA TRP A 140 -1.67 -12.82 7.70
C TRP A 140 -1.63 -13.74 6.49
N ASP A 141 -1.92 -15.01 6.70
CA ASP A 141 -2.14 -15.94 5.59
C ASP A 141 -3.33 -15.49 4.73
N VAL A 142 -3.29 -15.81 3.42
CA VAL A 142 -4.34 -15.43 2.46
C VAL A 142 -5.74 -15.87 2.90
N THR A 143 -5.84 -16.95 3.68
CA THR A 143 -7.12 -17.44 4.23
C THR A 143 -7.78 -16.49 5.21
N CYS A 144 -7.04 -15.54 5.78
CA CYS A 144 -7.59 -14.52 6.67
C CYS A 144 -8.28 -13.36 5.94
N ALA A 145 -8.25 -13.31 4.59
CA ALA A 145 -8.83 -12.21 3.80
C ALA A 145 -10.28 -11.88 4.19
N GLU A 146 -11.12 -12.90 4.37
CA GLU A 146 -12.53 -12.71 4.73
C GLU A 146 -12.69 -12.08 6.13
N SER A 147 -11.86 -12.50 7.08
CA SER A 147 -11.83 -11.94 8.44
C SER A 147 -11.32 -10.50 8.46
N LEU A 148 -10.25 -10.23 7.70
CA LEU A 148 -9.62 -8.91 7.60
C LEU A 148 -10.54 -7.87 6.94
N LEU A 149 -11.38 -8.30 6.01
CA LEU A 149 -12.42 -7.49 5.35
C LEU A 149 -13.77 -7.53 6.06
N GLY A 150 -13.87 -8.26 7.19
CA GLY A 150 -15.10 -8.45 7.94
C GLY A 150 -15.37 -7.33 8.94
N GLU A 151 -16.66 -7.09 9.24
CA GLU A 151 -17.09 -5.99 10.12
C GLU A 151 -16.48 -6.05 11.53
N LYS A 152 -16.29 -7.25 12.08
CA LYS A 152 -15.71 -7.44 13.42
C LYS A 152 -14.32 -6.82 13.53
N PHE A 153 -13.52 -6.92 12.47
CA PHE A 153 -12.20 -6.33 12.45
C PHE A 153 -12.30 -4.82 12.17
N SER A 154 -13.11 -4.40 11.19
CA SER A 154 -13.28 -2.98 10.87
C SER A 154 -13.71 -2.14 12.09
N ARG A 155 -14.53 -2.69 13.00
CA ARG A 155 -14.94 -2.00 14.25
C ARG A 155 -13.81 -1.80 15.26
N ASN A 156 -12.78 -2.64 15.22
CA ASN A 156 -11.61 -2.52 16.09
C ASN A 156 -10.57 -1.55 15.51
N MET A 157 -10.79 -1.03 14.30
CA MET A 157 -9.96 0.00 13.71
C MET A 157 -10.65 1.35 13.81
N SER A 158 -9.84 2.37 14.06
CA SER A 158 -10.26 3.76 14.10
C SER A 158 -10.57 4.33 12.70
N HIS A 159 -10.37 3.54 11.64
CA HIS A 159 -10.54 3.94 10.24
C HIS A 159 -11.06 2.81 9.34
N GLU A 160 -11.66 3.21 8.21
CA GLU A 160 -12.14 2.31 7.15
C GLU A 160 -10.97 1.60 6.45
N VAL A 161 -11.14 0.32 6.13
CA VAL A 161 -10.11 -0.50 5.48
C VAL A 161 -9.95 -0.06 4.02
N ASP A 162 -8.78 0.47 3.67
CA ASP A 162 -8.49 1.00 2.33
C ASP A 162 -8.02 -0.08 1.33
N GLY A 163 -7.92 -1.33 1.78
CA GLY A 163 -7.68 -2.48 0.93
C GLY A 163 -6.80 -3.56 1.55
N LEU A 164 -6.28 -4.40 0.66
CA LEU A 164 -5.36 -5.49 0.97
C LEU A 164 -4.13 -5.41 0.07
N ILE A 165 -2.97 -5.64 0.66
CA ILE A 165 -1.70 -5.83 -0.03
C ILE A 165 -1.37 -7.32 0.05
N PHE A 166 -1.12 -7.93 -1.11
CA PHE A 166 -0.72 -9.31 -1.27
C PHE A 166 0.77 -9.34 -1.59
N GLN A 167 1.54 -9.85 -0.64
CA GLN A 167 2.99 -9.98 -0.74
C GLN A 167 3.34 -11.45 -1.00
N PRO A 168 3.91 -11.79 -2.17
CA PRO A 168 4.44 -13.13 -2.42
C PRO A 168 5.58 -13.44 -1.46
N ILE A 169 5.63 -14.69 -1.00
CA ILE A 169 6.65 -15.17 -0.05
C ILE A 169 8.00 -15.46 -0.70
N PRO A 170 8.12 -16.20 -1.81
CA PRO A 170 9.42 -16.63 -2.32
C PRO A 170 10.23 -15.48 -2.96
N ASP A 171 9.57 -14.37 -3.29
CA ASP A 171 10.19 -13.23 -3.92
C ASP A 171 11.23 -12.54 -3.00
N ALA A 172 12.38 -12.22 -3.58
CA ALA A 172 13.34 -11.28 -3.02
C ALA A 172 12.81 -9.84 -3.08
N TYR A 173 13.37 -8.96 -2.24
CA TYR A 173 13.13 -7.52 -2.31
C TYR A 173 13.59 -6.99 -3.68
N THR A 174 12.71 -6.23 -4.34
CA THR A 174 13.01 -5.61 -5.63
C THR A 174 12.92 -4.09 -5.51
N CYS A 175 13.92 -3.40 -6.04
CA CYS A 175 13.89 -1.95 -6.12
C CYS A 175 12.95 -1.49 -7.24
N GLY A 176 12.20 -0.41 -7.01
CA GLY A 176 11.33 0.19 -8.02
C GLY A 176 9.97 -0.51 -8.15
N ARG A 177 9.46 -0.61 -9.38
CA ARG A 177 8.13 -1.17 -9.64
C ARG A 177 8.19 -2.69 -9.67
N THR A 178 7.48 -3.31 -8.75
CA THR A 178 7.19 -4.76 -8.77
C THR A 178 5.82 -5.03 -9.37
N ILE A 179 5.70 -6.16 -10.08
CA ILE A 179 4.44 -6.65 -10.65
C ILE A 179 3.80 -7.76 -9.80
N ASN A 180 4.57 -8.39 -8.91
CA ASN A 180 4.12 -9.51 -8.10
C ASN A 180 3.48 -9.06 -6.78
N VAL A 181 3.86 -7.88 -6.26
CA VAL A 181 3.17 -7.29 -5.11
C VAL A 181 1.88 -6.66 -5.58
N LEU A 182 0.79 -7.22 -5.10
CA LEU A 182 -0.54 -6.97 -5.60
C LEU A 182 -1.31 -6.14 -4.57
N LYS A 183 -2.02 -5.11 -5.04
CA LYS A 183 -2.84 -4.26 -4.18
C LYS A 183 -4.29 -4.30 -4.65
N TRP A 184 -5.16 -4.75 -3.77
CA TRP A 184 -6.60 -4.74 -3.97
C TRP A 184 -7.20 -3.61 -3.16
N LYS A 185 -8.04 -2.79 -3.80
CA LYS A 185 -8.86 -1.77 -3.14
C LYS A 185 -10.32 -2.00 -3.47
N PRO A 186 -11.25 -1.75 -2.53
CA PRO A 186 -12.67 -1.72 -2.84
C PRO A 186 -12.94 -0.79 -4.03
N PRO A 187 -13.81 -1.16 -4.99
CA PRO A 187 -14.03 -0.38 -6.20
C PRO A 187 -14.35 1.10 -5.97
N HIS A 188 -15.09 1.40 -4.90
CA HIS A 188 -15.50 2.74 -4.52
C HIS A 188 -14.38 3.61 -3.90
N LEU A 189 -13.26 3.01 -3.49
CA LEU A 189 -12.07 3.69 -2.97
C LEU A 189 -11.00 3.94 -4.03
N ASN A 190 -11.21 3.51 -5.28
CA ASN A 190 -10.26 3.80 -6.36
C ASN A 190 -10.23 5.30 -6.68
N SER A 191 -9.05 5.90 -6.53
CA SER A 191 -8.77 7.29 -6.83
C SER A 191 -7.49 7.45 -7.65
N ILE A 192 -7.37 8.59 -8.33
CA ILE A 192 -6.16 8.99 -9.05
C ILE A 192 -5.80 10.41 -8.64
N ASP A 193 -4.50 10.65 -8.42
CA ASP A 193 -3.97 11.99 -8.20
C ASP A 193 -3.61 12.63 -9.54
N PHE A 194 -4.28 13.72 -9.87
CA PHE A 194 -4.09 14.49 -11.09
C PHE A 194 -3.49 15.86 -10.79
N ARG A 195 -2.72 16.40 -11.74
CA ARG A 195 -2.46 17.85 -11.77
C ARG A 195 -3.62 18.52 -12.48
N LEU A 196 -4.34 19.39 -11.78
CA LEU A 196 -5.44 20.17 -12.35
C LEU A 196 -4.89 21.39 -13.10
N LYS A 197 -5.41 21.65 -14.29
CA LYS A 197 -5.21 22.92 -14.99
C LYS A 197 -6.54 23.43 -15.52
N ILE A 198 -6.90 24.66 -15.16
CA ILE A 198 -8.14 25.28 -15.60
C ILE A 198 -7.90 26.01 -16.92
N VAL A 199 -8.65 25.59 -17.95
CA VAL A 199 -8.58 26.17 -19.28
C VAL A 199 -9.92 26.78 -19.63
N LYS A 200 -9.91 27.99 -20.19
CA LYS A 200 -11.10 28.61 -20.79
C LYS A 200 -11.17 28.20 -22.25
N GLU A 201 -12.11 27.33 -22.57
CA GLU A 201 -12.37 26.95 -23.96
C GLU A 201 -13.48 27.82 -24.54
N VAL A 202 -13.27 28.30 -25.76
CA VAL A 202 -14.32 28.97 -26.53
C VAL A 202 -14.96 27.93 -27.45
N ARG A 203 -16.26 27.71 -27.30
CA ARG A 203 -17.02 26.85 -28.21
C ARG A 203 -17.98 27.68 -29.02
N LEU A 204 -18.00 27.42 -30.33
CA LEU A 204 -19.04 27.92 -31.21
C LEU A 204 -20.32 27.16 -30.94
N LYS A 205 -21.42 27.88 -30.72
CA LYS A 205 -22.75 27.31 -30.57
C LYS A 205 -23.67 27.97 -31.57
N ILE A 206 -24.44 27.16 -32.28
CA ILE A 206 -25.51 27.66 -33.15
C ILE A 206 -26.61 28.22 -32.24
N VAL A 207 -26.93 29.50 -32.39
CA VAL A 207 -28.06 30.15 -31.71
C VAL A 207 -29.35 30.01 -32.53
N LYS A 208 -30.50 30.25 -31.89
CA LYS A 208 -31.86 29.96 -32.42
C LYS A 208 -32.17 30.59 -33.78
N GLU A 209 -31.40 31.59 -34.22
CA GLU A 209 -31.57 32.29 -35.51
C GLU A 209 -30.50 31.91 -36.56
N GLY A 210 -29.78 30.80 -36.37
CA GLY A 210 -28.75 30.33 -37.33
C GLY A 210 -27.41 31.07 -37.25
N GLY A 211 -27.27 32.06 -36.36
CA GLY A 211 -26.00 32.72 -36.06
C GLY A 211 -25.03 31.83 -35.27
N LEU A 212 -23.73 32.11 -35.39
CA LEU A 212 -22.67 31.51 -34.57
C LEU A 212 -22.42 32.39 -33.34
N GLY A 213 -22.74 31.88 -32.15
CA GLY A 213 -22.38 32.51 -30.88
C GLY A 213 -21.12 31.88 -30.27
N MET A 214 -20.25 32.69 -29.67
CA MET A 214 -19.09 32.21 -28.90
C MET A 214 -19.47 32.06 -27.42
N LEU A 215 -19.42 30.84 -26.89
CA LEU A 215 -19.61 30.55 -25.48
C LEU A 215 -18.27 30.17 -24.85
N THR A 216 -17.82 30.96 -23.88
CA THR A 216 -16.65 30.65 -23.06
C THR A 216 -17.06 29.70 -21.93
N LYS A 217 -16.52 28.48 -21.92
CA LYS A 217 -16.71 27.51 -20.82
C LYS A 217 -15.37 27.22 -20.16
N SER A 218 -15.32 27.30 -18.84
CA SER A 218 -14.15 26.85 -18.08
C SER A 218 -14.19 25.33 -17.93
N MET A 219 -13.10 24.67 -18.29
CA MET A 219 -12.90 23.22 -18.22
C MET A 219 -11.69 22.93 -17.33
N GLY A 220 -11.81 21.96 -16.42
CA GLY A 220 -10.67 21.48 -15.63
C GLY A 220 -10.03 20.33 -16.37
N HIS A 221 -8.84 20.53 -16.92
CA HIS A 221 -8.07 19.48 -17.56
C HIS A 221 -7.26 18.71 -16.50
N LEU A 222 -7.32 17.39 -16.56
CA LEU A 222 -6.64 16.49 -15.62
C LEU A 222 -5.39 15.89 -16.29
N TYR A 223 -4.22 16.15 -15.71
CA TYR A 223 -2.93 15.67 -16.21
C TYR A 223 -2.32 14.63 -15.26
N VAL A 224 -1.54 13.71 -15.85
CA VAL A 224 -0.77 12.68 -15.14
C VAL A 224 0.71 12.82 -15.50
N GLY A 225 1.60 12.23 -14.70
CA GLY A 225 3.04 12.24 -14.95
C GLY A 225 3.41 11.41 -16.19
N ALA A 226 4.49 11.81 -16.87
CA ALA A 226 4.99 11.16 -18.09
C ALA A 226 3.97 11.09 -19.25
N TYR A 227 2.99 12.00 -19.28
CA TYR A 227 2.06 12.16 -20.39
C TYR A 227 1.70 13.64 -20.58
N GLU A 228 1.90 14.16 -21.79
CA GLU A 228 1.82 15.60 -22.05
C GLU A 228 0.39 16.13 -22.19
N LYS A 229 -0.54 15.27 -22.62
CA LYS A 229 -1.93 15.65 -22.92
C LYS A 229 -2.83 15.44 -21.69
N PRO A 230 -3.94 16.18 -21.57
CA PRO A 230 -4.91 15.88 -20.53
C PRO A 230 -5.54 14.51 -20.79
N ILE A 231 -5.59 13.67 -19.75
CA ILE A 231 -6.14 12.32 -19.86
C ILE A 231 -7.65 12.31 -19.66
N SER A 232 -8.19 13.33 -19.00
CA SER A 232 -9.62 13.50 -18.79
C SER A 232 -9.95 14.95 -18.39
N THR A 233 -11.22 15.21 -18.11
CA THR A 233 -11.71 16.52 -17.68
C THR A 233 -12.62 16.40 -16.47
N ILE A 234 -12.61 17.44 -15.63
CA ILE A 234 -13.52 17.61 -14.51
C ILE A 234 -14.35 18.88 -14.68
N LYS A 235 -15.62 18.82 -14.24
CA LYS A 235 -16.51 19.99 -14.23
C LYS A 235 -15.99 21.02 -13.23
N VAL A 236 -15.73 22.24 -13.68
CA VAL A 236 -15.25 23.32 -12.81
C VAL A 236 -16.36 23.81 -11.89
N THR A 237 -16.17 23.62 -10.59
CA THR A 237 -16.98 24.21 -9.51
C THR A 237 -16.17 25.30 -8.79
N LYS A 238 -16.80 26.08 -7.89
CA LYS A 238 -16.08 27.12 -7.13
C LYS A 238 -14.87 26.56 -6.34
N PRO A 239 -14.98 25.42 -5.63
CA PRO A 239 -13.83 24.81 -4.94
C PRO A 239 -12.72 24.38 -5.90
N ILE A 240 -13.07 23.69 -7.00
CA ILE A 240 -12.10 23.24 -8.01
C ILE A 240 -11.37 24.44 -8.62
N LYS A 241 -12.06 25.58 -8.76
CA LYS A 241 -11.45 26.79 -9.32
C LYS A 241 -10.29 27.33 -8.48
N ALA A 242 -10.32 27.15 -7.16
CA ALA A 242 -9.27 27.57 -6.26
C ALA A 242 -8.03 26.64 -6.28
N LEU A 243 -8.15 25.45 -6.88
CA LEU A 243 -7.12 24.42 -6.92
C LEU A 243 -6.34 24.39 -8.25
N ASP A 244 -6.35 25.48 -9.01
CA ASP A 244 -5.65 25.56 -10.29
C ASP A 244 -4.14 25.32 -10.12
N ASN A 245 -3.56 24.47 -10.98
CA ASN A 245 -2.18 23.99 -10.93
C ASN A 245 -1.80 23.16 -9.69
N LYS A 246 -2.76 22.77 -8.85
CA LYS A 246 -2.54 21.89 -7.68
C LYS A 246 -2.67 20.41 -8.05
N ILE A 247 -2.11 19.55 -7.19
CA ILE A 247 -2.35 18.10 -7.24
C ILE A 247 -3.63 17.82 -6.46
N ILE A 248 -4.57 17.15 -7.11
CA ILE A 248 -5.88 16.81 -6.54
C ILE A 248 -6.12 15.31 -6.66
N GLU A 249 -6.71 14.73 -5.61
CA GLU A 249 -7.16 13.35 -5.62
C GLU A 249 -8.62 13.30 -6.08
N CYS A 250 -8.92 12.47 -7.08
CA CYS A 250 -10.25 12.35 -7.66
C CYS A 250 -10.70 10.88 -7.69
N LYS A 251 -11.98 10.64 -7.40
CA LYS A 251 -12.65 9.35 -7.66
C LYS A 251 -13.53 9.42 -8.90
N TYR A 252 -13.84 8.28 -9.50
CA TYR A 252 -14.74 8.19 -10.65
C TYR A 252 -16.10 7.67 -10.21
N GLU A 253 -17.15 8.49 -10.37
CA GLU A 253 -18.51 8.18 -9.90
C GLU A 253 -19.53 8.72 -10.89
N GLY A 254 -20.54 7.91 -11.26
CA GLY A 254 -21.59 8.33 -12.19
C GLY A 254 -21.09 8.79 -13.56
N GLY A 255 -19.98 8.22 -14.05
CA GLY A 255 -19.41 8.57 -15.36
C GLY A 255 -18.59 9.87 -15.39
N GLN A 256 -18.24 10.42 -14.22
CA GLN A 256 -17.45 11.65 -14.13
C GLN A 256 -16.43 11.58 -12.99
N TRP A 257 -15.34 12.35 -13.13
CA TRP A 257 -14.39 12.57 -12.05
C TRP A 257 -14.96 13.53 -11.00
N VAL A 258 -14.84 13.17 -9.74
CA VAL A 258 -15.27 13.95 -8.58
C VAL A 258 -14.05 14.21 -7.69
N LEU A 259 -13.85 15.48 -7.31
CA LEU A 259 -12.79 15.88 -6.38
C LEU A 259 -13.03 15.26 -5.01
N LEU A 260 -12.02 14.57 -4.48
CA LEU A 260 -11.98 14.12 -3.09
C LEU A 260 -11.31 15.17 -2.21
N ARG A 261 -10.06 15.53 -2.53
CA ARG A 261 -9.25 16.47 -1.74
C ARG A 261 -8.06 17.04 -2.53
N GLU A 262 -7.45 18.09 -2.01
CA GLU A 262 -6.12 18.53 -2.42
C GLU A 262 -5.05 17.61 -1.82
N ARG A 263 -3.99 17.32 -2.57
CA ARG A 263 -2.83 16.52 -2.15
C ARG A 263 -1.64 17.42 -1.92
N THR A 264 -1.63 18.10 -0.78
CA THR A 264 -0.51 18.96 -0.35
C THR A 264 0.74 18.15 -0.01
N ASP A 265 0.58 16.86 0.27
CA ASP A 265 1.63 15.88 0.54
C ASP A 265 2.34 15.36 -0.73
N LYS A 266 1.90 15.78 -1.93
CA LYS A 266 2.44 15.28 -3.20
C LYS A 266 2.99 16.40 -4.07
N SER A 267 4.26 16.24 -4.44
CA SER A 267 4.95 17.09 -5.40
C SER A 267 4.50 16.84 -6.85
N PHE A 268 4.08 15.60 -7.17
CA PHE A 268 3.76 15.16 -8.53
C PHE A 268 2.45 14.36 -8.62
N PRO A 269 1.73 14.43 -9.76
CA PRO A 269 0.58 13.56 -10.00
C PRO A 269 1.02 12.10 -10.17
N ASN A 270 0.07 11.16 -10.18
CA ASN A 270 0.39 9.78 -10.48
C ASN A 270 0.99 9.64 -11.90
N SER A 271 1.89 8.67 -12.09
CA SER A 271 2.40 8.34 -13.42
C SER A 271 1.27 7.87 -14.34
N TYR A 272 1.43 8.06 -15.66
CA TYR A 272 0.50 7.56 -16.66
C TYR A 272 0.18 6.07 -16.47
N ASN A 273 1.21 5.24 -16.26
CA ASN A 273 1.05 3.81 -16.04
C ASN A 273 0.22 3.49 -14.80
N THR A 274 0.42 4.24 -13.70
CA THR A 274 -0.37 4.10 -12.48
C THR A 274 -1.83 4.48 -12.74
N ALA A 275 -2.07 5.62 -13.38
CA ALA A 275 -3.41 6.09 -13.71
C ALA A 275 -4.16 5.11 -14.61
N MET A 276 -3.52 4.57 -15.64
CA MET A 276 -4.10 3.54 -16.51
C MET A 276 -4.41 2.25 -15.77
N GLY A 277 -3.55 1.84 -14.82
CA GLY A 277 -3.84 0.72 -13.92
C GLY A 277 -5.13 0.94 -13.13
N VAL A 278 -5.29 2.11 -12.52
CA VAL A 278 -6.49 2.45 -11.74
C VAL A 278 -7.73 2.57 -12.64
N MET A 279 -7.64 3.22 -13.80
CA MET A 279 -8.78 3.30 -14.74
C MET A 279 -9.23 1.91 -15.20
N LYS A 280 -8.29 0.98 -15.44
CA LYS A 280 -8.62 -0.42 -15.76
C LYS A 280 -9.34 -1.11 -14.60
N SER A 281 -8.93 -0.86 -13.35
CA SER A 281 -9.62 -1.37 -12.16
C SER A 281 -11.01 -0.77 -11.97
N ILE A 282 -11.23 0.48 -12.37
CA ILE A 282 -12.57 1.12 -12.35
C ILE A 282 -13.48 0.50 -13.42
N MET A 283 -12.95 0.24 -14.63
CA MET A 283 -13.73 -0.37 -15.72
C MET A 283 -14.04 -1.86 -15.47
N HIS A 284 -13.12 -2.58 -14.82
CA HIS A 284 -13.24 -4.00 -14.51
C HIS A 284 -13.00 -4.25 -13.02
N PRO A 285 -13.96 -3.85 -12.16
CA PRO A 285 -13.79 -3.90 -10.72
C PRO A 285 -13.71 -5.34 -10.23
N VAL A 286 -12.68 -5.64 -9.44
CA VAL A 286 -12.64 -6.86 -8.62
C VAL A 286 -13.35 -6.53 -7.31
N THR A 287 -14.62 -6.94 -7.19
CA THR A 287 -15.39 -6.73 -5.95
C THR A 287 -14.86 -7.61 -4.83
N LYS A 288 -15.30 -7.33 -3.60
CA LYS A 288 -14.95 -8.14 -2.42
C LYS A 288 -15.38 -9.60 -2.62
N GLU A 289 -16.56 -9.81 -3.19
CA GLU A 289 -17.15 -11.13 -3.43
C GLU A 289 -16.32 -11.92 -4.44
N ILE A 290 -15.90 -11.28 -5.54
CA ILE A 290 -15.03 -11.88 -6.55
C ILE A 290 -13.68 -12.27 -5.92
N LEU A 291 -13.07 -11.36 -5.16
CA LEU A 291 -11.80 -11.62 -4.51
C LEU A 291 -11.88 -12.81 -3.54
N LEU A 292 -12.87 -12.81 -2.65
CA LEU A 292 -13.04 -13.86 -1.64
C LEU A 292 -13.42 -15.21 -2.27
N GLY A 293 -14.24 -15.20 -3.32
CA GLY A 293 -14.55 -16.39 -4.12
C GLY A 293 -13.28 -16.98 -4.74
N PHE A 294 -12.47 -16.14 -5.39
CA PHE A 294 -11.22 -16.56 -6.00
C PHE A 294 -10.25 -17.16 -4.97
N ILE A 295 -10.05 -16.51 -3.82
CA ILE A 295 -9.18 -17.03 -2.75
C ILE A 295 -9.68 -18.40 -2.25
N ARG A 296 -11.00 -18.57 -2.10
CA ARG A 296 -11.58 -19.83 -1.63
C ARG A 296 -11.29 -20.99 -2.59
N GLU A 297 -11.36 -20.73 -3.89
CA GLU A 297 -11.21 -21.72 -4.96
C GLU A 297 -9.74 -22.02 -5.31
N HIS A 298 -8.88 -21.00 -5.29
CA HIS A 298 -7.51 -21.09 -5.83
C HIS A 298 -6.40 -20.94 -4.80
N ARG A 299 -6.70 -20.77 -3.50
CA ARG A 299 -5.65 -20.72 -2.47
C ARG A 299 -4.79 -21.97 -2.51
N TRP A 300 -3.50 -21.78 -2.25
CA TRP A 300 -2.60 -22.89 -2.01
C TRP A 300 -3.08 -23.71 -0.81
N GLN A 301 -3.14 -25.03 -0.99
CA GLN A 301 -3.46 -25.98 0.08
C GLN A 301 -2.27 -26.91 0.25
N ASN A 302 -1.77 -27.04 1.48
CA ASN A 302 -0.66 -27.95 1.77
C ASN A 302 -1.05 -29.38 1.33
N PRO A 303 -0.34 -29.99 0.36
CA PRO A 303 -0.63 -31.33 -0.13
C PRO A 303 -0.67 -32.38 0.97
N GLN A 304 0.13 -32.20 2.03
CA GLN A 304 0.23 -33.14 3.17
C GLN A 304 -0.96 -33.05 4.15
N LYS A 305 -1.81 -32.02 4.03
CA LYS A 305 -3.02 -31.84 4.85
C LYS A 305 -4.31 -31.97 4.05
N ARG A 306 -4.25 -32.44 2.79
CA ARG A 306 -5.46 -32.72 2.01
C ARG A 306 -6.25 -33.85 2.69
N PRO A 307 -7.54 -33.67 2.98
CA PRO A 307 -8.37 -34.80 3.40
C PRO A 307 -8.40 -35.83 2.25
N ALA A 308 -8.13 -37.10 2.57
CA ALA A 308 -8.05 -38.22 1.63
C ALA A 308 -9.35 -38.51 0.84
N SER A 309 -10.38 -37.68 0.98
CA SER A 309 -11.67 -37.80 0.29
C SER A 309 -11.69 -37.24 -1.13
N LEU A 310 -10.71 -36.41 -1.52
CA LEU A 310 -10.65 -35.81 -2.86
C LEU A 310 -9.83 -36.62 -3.88
N ASP A 311 -9.01 -37.57 -3.43
CA ASP A 311 -8.18 -38.41 -4.32
C ASP A 311 -8.93 -39.64 -4.87
N ARG A 312 -10.18 -39.89 -4.46
CA ARG A 312 -10.96 -41.04 -4.97
C ARG A 312 -11.44 -40.87 -6.40
N ASP A 313 -11.50 -39.65 -6.92
CA ASP A 313 -12.02 -39.36 -8.26
C ASP A 313 -10.94 -39.32 -9.35
N LEU A 314 -9.66 -39.49 -8.99
CA LEU A 314 -8.53 -39.39 -9.94
C LEU A 314 -7.90 -40.73 -10.35
N MET A 315 -8.30 -41.86 -9.75
CA MET A 315 -7.87 -43.18 -10.20
C MET A 315 -9.01 -44.21 -10.15
N PRO A 316 -9.60 -44.62 -11.29
CA PRO A 316 -10.43 -45.82 -11.29
C PRO A 316 -9.55 -47.04 -10.96
N PRO A 317 -10.00 -47.96 -10.08
CA PRO A 317 -9.23 -49.15 -9.75
C PRO A 317 -8.99 -50.00 -11.02
N PRO A 318 -7.82 -50.65 -11.15
CA PRO A 318 -7.50 -51.45 -12.32
C PRO A 318 -8.54 -52.56 -12.49
N LYS A 319 -9.07 -52.70 -13.72
CA LYS A 319 -9.99 -53.78 -14.07
C LYS A 319 -9.28 -55.11 -13.88
N MET A 320 -9.72 -55.90 -12.89
CA MET A 320 -9.31 -57.30 -12.79
C MET A 320 -9.85 -58.04 -14.01
N SER A 321 -8.95 -58.54 -14.86
CA SER A 321 -9.29 -59.50 -15.91
C SER A 321 -9.70 -60.82 -15.24
N ARG A 322 -10.90 -61.32 -15.57
CA ARG A 322 -11.25 -62.72 -15.35
C ARG A 322 -10.73 -63.58 -16.49
#